data_AF-A0AAV8XDR4-F1
#
_entry.id   AF-A0AAV8XDR4-F1
#
_cell.length_a   1.000
_cell.length_b   1.000
_cell.length_c   1.000
_cell.angle_alpha   90.00
_cell.angle_beta   90.00
_cell.angle_gamma   90.00
#
_symmetry.space_group_name_H-M   'P 1'
#
loop_
_entity.id
_entity.type
_entity.pdbx_description
1 polymer ?
#
loop_
_entity_poly.entity_id
_entity_poly.type
_entity_poly.pdbx_seq_one_letter_code
_entity_poly.pdbx_strand_id
1 'polypeptide(L)'
;MPAPSVAVIDEWFKYLIGNEDLAVDLIVYLKTSPEVVSEERTVSFEYIKALHDIHEDWLYHKRLHQCPASVIVINADLDVSSIEEEYEKYKPHILNRLPSGAQMF
;
A
#
# COMPACT_ATOMS: atom_id res chain seq x y z
N MET A 1 -20.66 -8.68 6.61
CA MET A 1 -20.94 -9.39 5.35
C MET A 1 -21.38 -10.81 5.68
N PRO A 2 -22.38 -11.40 5.00
CA PRO A 2 -22.78 -12.78 5.26
C PRO A 2 -21.69 -13.77 4.78
N ALA A 3 -21.55 -14.89 5.47
CA ALA A 3 -20.48 -15.87 5.24
C ALA A 3 -20.37 -16.36 3.77
N PRO A 4 -21.47 -16.60 3.03
CA PRO A 4 -21.39 -17.02 1.63
C PRO A 4 -20.72 -15.99 0.73
N SER A 5 -20.96 -14.69 0.96
CA SER A 5 -20.36 -13.63 0.15
C SER A 5 -18.85 -13.53 0.37
N VAL A 6 -18.39 -13.72 1.61
CA VAL A 6 -16.96 -13.72 1.94
C VAL A 6 -16.25 -14.89 1.26
N ALA A 7 -16.84 -16.09 1.31
CA ALA A 7 -16.27 -17.28 0.68
C ALA A 7 -16.12 -17.13 -0.83
N VAL A 8 -17.11 -16.55 -1.52
CA VAL A 8 -17.02 -16.30 -2.97
C VAL A 8 -15.89 -15.33 -3.29
N ILE A 9 -15.75 -14.23 -2.55
CA ILE A 9 -14.68 -13.24 -2.76
C ILE A 9 -13.30 -13.86 -2.52
N ASP A 10 -13.16 -14.66 -1.46
CA ASP A 10 -11.90 -15.32 -1.11
C ASP A 10 -11.46 -16.32 -2.18
N GLU A 11 -12.38 -17.15 -2.70
CA GLU A 11 -12.06 -18.10 -3.77
C GLU A 11 -11.70 -17.39 -5.09
N TRP A 12 -12.39 -16.29 -5.43
CA TRP A 12 -12.01 -15.46 -6.57
C TRP A 12 -10.63 -14.83 -6.41
N PHE A 13 -10.30 -14.35 -5.20
CA PHE A 13 -8.99 -13.81 -4.91
C PHE A 13 -7.89 -14.86 -5.08
N LYS A 14 -8.06 -16.06 -4.50
CA LYS A 14 -7.11 -17.18 -4.66
C LYS A 14 -6.93 -17.58 -6.11
N TYR A 15 -8.02 -17.62 -6.89
CA TYR A 15 -7.95 -17.92 -8.32
C TYR A 15 -7.09 -16.89 -9.06
N LEU A 16 -7.31 -15.59 -8.84
CA LEU A 16 -6.53 -14.53 -9.49
C LEU A 16 -5.04 -14.62 -9.14
N ILE A 17 -4.71 -14.79 -7.86
CA ILE A 17 -3.32 -14.88 -7.41
C ILE A 17 -2.59 -16.11 -7.97
N GLY A 18 -3.31 -17.21 -8.25
CA GLY A 18 -2.73 -18.46 -8.75
C GLY A 18 -2.66 -18.58 -10.28
N ASN A 19 -3.47 -17.83 -11.01
CA ASN A 19 -3.65 -18.04 -12.46
C ASN A 19 -3.29 -16.83 -13.32
N GLU A 20 -3.25 -15.62 -12.74
CA GLU A 20 -2.93 -14.39 -13.46
C GLU A 20 -1.53 -13.89 -13.05
N ASP A 21 -0.81 -13.27 -14.00
CA ASP A 21 0.46 -12.61 -13.71
C ASP A 21 0.19 -11.23 -13.09
N LEU A 22 0.12 -11.21 -11.75
CA LEU A 22 -0.09 -10.03 -10.93
C LEU A 22 1.18 -9.65 -10.15
N ALA A 23 2.35 -9.97 -10.70
CA ALA A 23 3.62 -9.61 -10.09
C ALA A 23 3.74 -8.08 -9.95
N VAL A 24 4.14 -7.64 -8.76
CA VAL A 24 4.37 -6.23 -8.45
C VAL A 24 5.81 -6.08 -8.02
N ASP A 25 6.56 -5.17 -8.65
CA ASP A 25 7.95 -4.90 -8.31
C ASP A 25 8.09 -4.02 -7.05
N LEU A 26 7.12 -3.13 -6.85
CA LEU A 26 7.16 -2.08 -5.84
C LEU A 26 5.77 -1.69 -5.33
N ILE A 27 5.64 -1.59 -4.01
CA ILE A 27 4.50 -0.96 -3.33
C ILE A 27 4.97 0.34 -2.70
N VAL A 28 4.29 1.44 -2.99
CA VAL A 28 4.51 2.74 -2.35
C VAL A 28 3.41 2.93 -1.31
N TYR A 29 3.77 2.85 -0.03
CA TYR A 29 2.87 3.02 1.09
C TYR A 29 2.93 4.47 1.61
N LEU A 30 1.87 5.23 1.33
CA LEU A 30 1.68 6.57 1.89
C LEU A 30 1.13 6.43 3.30
N LYS A 31 2.01 6.53 4.29
CA LYS A 31 1.67 6.35 5.69
C LYS A 31 1.22 7.68 6.29
N THR A 32 0.02 7.69 6.85
CA THR A 32 -0.56 8.84 7.57
C THR A 32 -1.26 8.37 8.83
N SER A 33 -1.25 9.23 9.85
CA SER A 33 -1.86 9.03 11.14
C SER A 33 -3.40 9.09 11.03
N PRO A 34 -4.15 8.21 11.72
CA PRO A 34 -5.61 8.18 11.68
C PRO A 34 -6.27 9.53 12.00
N GLU A 35 -5.64 10.33 12.86
CA GLU A 35 -6.09 11.66 13.28
C GLU A 35 -6.14 12.62 12.10
N VAL A 36 -5.12 12.62 11.24
CA VAL A 36 -5.00 13.50 10.08
C VAL A 36 -6.05 13.16 9.02
N VAL A 37 -6.30 11.87 8.79
CA VAL A 37 -7.28 11.39 7.79
C VAL A 37 -8.73 11.58 8.24
N SER A 38 -8.99 11.56 9.55
CA SER A 38 -10.34 11.59 10.10
C SER A 38 -11.01 12.96 9.95
N GLU A 39 -10.25 14.06 9.85
CA GLU A 39 -10.84 15.41 9.76
C GLU A 39 -11.59 15.64 8.44
N GLU A 40 -11.27 14.89 7.38
CA GLU A 40 -11.85 15.07 6.05
C GLU A 40 -12.98 14.09 5.71
N ARG A 41 -13.32 13.14 6.60
CA ARG A 41 -14.16 11.98 6.23
C ARG A 41 -15.40 11.80 7.11
N THR A 42 -16.49 11.35 6.48
CA THR A 42 -17.78 11.04 7.12
C THR A 42 -17.81 9.67 7.83
N VAL A 43 -16.70 8.95 7.82
CA VAL A 43 -16.56 7.61 8.43
C VAL A 43 -16.03 7.73 9.86
N SER A 44 -16.34 6.74 10.71
CA SER A 44 -15.92 6.78 12.12
C SER A 44 -14.40 6.68 12.26
N PHE A 45 -13.86 7.38 13.26
CA PHE A 45 -12.45 7.31 13.61
C PHE A 45 -11.99 5.87 13.89
N GLU A 46 -12.79 5.07 14.60
CA GLU A 46 -12.47 3.66 14.89
C GLU A 46 -12.29 2.83 13.62
N TYR A 47 -13.09 3.09 12.59
CA TYR A 47 -12.96 2.40 11.31
C TYR A 47 -11.66 2.78 10.59
N ILE A 48 -11.32 4.07 10.56
CA ILE A 48 -10.05 4.54 9.99
C ILE A 48 -8.86 3.96 10.74
N LYS A 49 -8.93 3.90 12.07
CA LYS A 49 -7.90 3.30 12.91
C LYS A 49 -7.73 1.81 12.63
N ALA A 50 -8.83 1.04 12.56
CA ALA A 50 -8.76 -0.38 12.22
C ALA A 50 -8.15 -0.63 10.83
N LEU A 51 -8.47 0.22 9.84
CA LEU A 51 -7.83 0.17 8.52
C LEU A 51 -6.34 0.50 8.60
N HIS A 52 -5.96 1.54 9.35
CA HIS A 52 -4.56 1.91 9.54
C HIS A 52 -3.75 0.76 10.14
N ASP A 53 -4.27 0.14 11.21
CA ASP A 53 -3.61 -0.97 11.90
C ASP A 53 -3.38 -2.17 10.95
N ILE A 54 -4.35 -2.50 10.09
CA ILE A 54 -4.20 -3.56 9.07
C ILE A 54 -3.07 -3.24 8.08
N HIS A 55 -2.96 -1.99 7.64
CA HIS A 55 -1.90 -1.58 6.69
C HIS A 55 -0.53 -1.53 7.36
N GLU A 56 -0.44 -1.06 8.60
CA GLU A 56 0.79 -1.10 9.39
C GLU A 56 1.26 -2.53 9.59
N ASP A 57 0.38 -3.44 10.00
CA ASP A 57 0.74 -4.83 10.21
C ASP A 57 1.11 -5.56 8.91
N TRP A 58 0.53 -5.17 7.77
CA TRP A 58 0.88 -5.78 6.49
C TRP A 58 2.14 -5.19 5.86
N LEU A 59 2.19 -3.87 5.67
CA LEU A 59 3.19 -3.20 4.83
C LEU A 59 4.41 -2.72 5.62
N TYR A 60 4.22 -2.34 6.89
CA TYR A 60 5.29 -1.79 7.74
C TYR A 60 5.91 -2.87 8.63
N HIS A 61 5.11 -3.52 9.47
CA HIS A 61 5.56 -4.56 10.40
C HIS A 61 5.67 -5.94 9.78
N LYS A 62 5.01 -6.20 8.64
CA LYS A 62 5.03 -7.48 7.90
C LYS A 62 4.62 -8.69 8.76
N ARG A 63 3.58 -8.53 9.57
CA ARG A 63 3.04 -9.52 10.52
C ARG A 63 1.82 -10.26 9.98
N LEU A 64 1.05 -9.65 9.07
CA LEU A 64 -0.24 -10.21 8.62
C LEU A 64 -0.08 -11.23 7.49
N HIS A 65 0.64 -10.87 6.42
CA HIS A 65 0.78 -11.66 5.20
C HIS A 65 2.13 -11.44 4.52
N GLN A 66 2.52 -12.35 3.62
CA GLN A 66 3.67 -12.12 2.74
C GLN A 66 3.39 -10.94 1.83
N CYS A 67 4.28 -9.95 1.86
CA CYS A 67 4.26 -8.83 0.93
C CYS A 67 4.98 -9.27 -0.35
N PRO A 68 4.32 -9.28 -1.52
CA PRO A 68 4.88 -9.83 -2.75
C PRO A 68 5.98 -8.94 -3.36
N ALA A 69 6.07 -7.69 -2.89
CA ALA A 69 6.93 -6.66 -3.47
C ALA A 69 7.77 -5.98 -2.40
N SER A 70 8.79 -5.25 -2.84
CA SER A 70 9.44 -4.28 -1.96
C SER A 70 8.49 -3.15 -1.60
N VAL A 71 8.54 -2.70 -0.34
CA VAL A 71 7.72 -1.57 0.13
C VAL A 71 8.61 -0.36 0.34
N ILE A 72 8.20 0.79 -0.19
CA ILE A 72 8.72 2.12 0.18
C ILE A 72 7.65 2.82 1.00
N VAL A 73 8.03 3.36 2.15
CA VAL A 73 7.13 4.06 3.05
C VAL A 73 7.42 5.55 2.97
N ILE A 74 6.40 6.33 2.65
CA ILE A 74 6.49 7.79 2.56
C ILE A 74 5.60 8.36 3.66
N ASN A 75 6.15 9.30 4.44
CA ASN A 75 5.37 10.01 5.44
C ASN A 75 4.44 11.01 4.76
N ALA A 76 3.13 10.75 4.85
CA ALA A 76 2.07 11.57 4.28
C ALA A 76 1.35 12.43 5.34
N ASP A 77 1.85 12.49 6.58
CA ASP A 77 1.42 13.47 7.58
C ASP A 77 2.02 14.87 7.34
N LEU A 78 2.85 15.01 6.31
CA LEU A 78 3.48 16.27 5.94
C LEU A 78 2.48 17.19 5.24
N ASP A 79 2.57 18.49 5.52
CA ASP A 79 1.85 19.51 4.78
C ASP A 79 2.17 19.46 3.27
N VAL A 80 1.22 19.92 2.46
CA VAL A 80 1.32 19.96 0.98
C VAL A 80 2.60 20.67 0.50
N SER A 81 3.11 21.63 1.25
CA SER A 81 4.37 22.33 0.94
C SER A 81 5.63 21.48 1.16
N SER A 82 5.58 20.48 2.04
CA SER A 82 6.73 19.64 2.40
C SER A 82 6.68 18.25 1.74
N ILE A 83 5.50 17.83 1.28
CA ILE A 83 5.32 16.53 0.62
C ILE A 83 5.97 16.47 -0.77
N GLU A 84 6.08 17.60 -1.48
CA GLU A 84 6.77 17.67 -2.76
C GLU A 84 8.27 17.37 -2.63
N GLU A 85 8.92 17.89 -1.59
CA GLU A 85 10.34 17.65 -1.31
C GLU A 85 10.59 16.18 -0.93
N GLU A 86 9.73 15.62 -0.07
CA GLU A 86 9.82 14.20 0.32
C GLU A 86 9.55 13.28 -0.89
N TYR A 87 8.63 13.66 -1.78
CA TYR A 87 8.38 12.91 -3.01
C TYR A 87 9.56 12.97 -3.97
N GLU A 88 10.16 14.14 -4.21
CA GLU A 88 11.35 14.27 -5.08
C GLU A 88 12.55 13.47 -4.54
N LYS A 89 12.67 13.33 -3.21
CA LYS A 89 13.69 12.47 -2.57
C LYS A 89 13.48 10.99 -2.88
N TYR A 90 12.24 10.49 -2.87
CA TYR A 90 11.95 9.08 -3.19
C TYR A 90 11.75 8.81 -4.67
N LYS A 91 11.48 9.82 -5.49
CA LYS A 91 11.31 9.73 -6.95
C LYS A 91 12.40 8.92 -7.66
N PRO A 92 13.72 9.13 -7.42
CA PRO A 92 14.74 8.27 -8.03
C PRO A 92 14.67 6.82 -7.53
N HIS A 93 14.26 6.56 -6.29
CA HIS A 93 14.09 5.20 -5.77
C HIS A 93 12.83 4.50 -6.29
N ILE A 94 11.81 5.26 -6.67
CA ILE A 94 10.58 4.76 -7.29
C ILE A 94 10.83 4.50 -8.77
N LEU A 95 11.50 5.43 -9.48
CA LEU A 95 11.70 5.37 -10.93
C LEU A 95 12.92 4.55 -11.37
N ASN A 96 14.00 4.50 -10.58
CA ASN A 96 15.20 3.72 -10.93
C ASN A 96 15.09 2.23 -10.58
N ARG A 97 13.93 1.76 -10.12
CA ARG A 97 13.61 0.32 -10.02
C ARG A 97 13.12 -0.30 -11.33
N LEU A 98 13.27 0.39 -12.46
CA LEU A 98 13.19 -0.28 -13.76
C LEU A 98 14.19 -1.45 -13.74
N PRO A 99 13.76 -2.68 -14.11
CA PRO A 99 14.67 -3.81 -14.18
C PRO A 99 15.86 -3.42 -15.03
N SER A 100 17.06 -3.66 -14.51
CA SER A 100 18.33 -3.48 -15.21
C SER A 100 18.42 -4.49 -16.37
N GLY A 101 17.63 -4.24 -17.41
CA GLY A 101 17.47 -5.05 -18.60
C GLY A 101 17.11 -4.22 -19.85
N ALA A 102 16.95 -2.90 -19.73
CA ALA A 102 16.98 -2.00 -20.88
C ALA A 102 18.44 -1.64 -21.21
N GLN A 103 19.22 -2.64 -21.61
CA GLN A 103 20.48 -2.39 -22.29
C GLN A 103 20.15 -2.06 -23.74
N MET A 104 20.62 -0.89 -24.17
CA MET A 104 20.48 -0.39 -25.53
C MET A 104 21.00 -1.41 -26.55
N PHE A 105 20.19 -1.71 -27.56
CA PHE A 105 20.58 -1.89 -28.95
C PHE A 105 19.52 -1.28 -29.85
#